data_AF-A0A2T2ZTQ8-F1
#
_entry.id   AF-A0A2T2ZTQ8-F1
#
_cell.length_a   1.000
_cell.length_b   1.000
_cell.length_c   1.000
_cell.angle_alpha   90.00
_cell.angle_beta   90.00
_cell.angle_gamma   90.00
#
_symmetry.space_group_name_H-M   'P 1'
#
loop_
_entity.id
_entity.type
_entity.pdbx_description
1 polymer ?
#
loop_
_entity_poly.entity_id
_entity_poly.type
_entity_poly.pdbx_seq_one_letter_code
_entity_poly.pdbx_strand_id
1 'polypeptide(L)'
;MGTANFALAGKQVWPQAPLGPIGKGLVLLLFSAALWQSTTLLMSSCTHHSSATAAAAGADAEGPPPPSQLSIYLFGGDRPWNTTQFTASDDRVRGGKSQSYLTELDTEDPGVTPPVKFHGTLDITALGGAGFASQRTVDDFPSLDLSHYESIVLGVRHSDGNKYTVTIKDEVLPKRPDGREQSTISWEYDFTPRASMSSTVYIPFNAFKPTYRGRPKPDADPLDLKNVKRISFMMRSFFGEQEGDFSITLDHVRAENMERHLTQGGPEGPPSSNVADNGLLSWLARLVAWRS
;
A
#
# COMPACT_ATOMS: atom_id res chain seq x y z
N MET A 1 -84.76 0.08 -5.94
CA MET A 1 -84.23 -0.55 -4.71
C MET A 1 -82.73 -0.72 -4.92
N GLY A 2 -81.79 -0.10 -4.23
CA GLY A 2 -81.79 0.92 -3.18
C GLY A 2 -80.36 1.48 -3.12
N THR A 3 -80.27 2.78 -2.92
CA THR A 3 -79.08 3.60 -2.63
C THR A 3 -78.66 3.47 -1.16
N ALA A 4 -77.38 3.69 -0.80
CA ALA A 4 -76.95 4.61 0.27
C ALA A 4 -75.43 4.60 0.54
N ASN A 5 -74.92 5.81 0.83
CA ASN A 5 -73.56 6.24 1.19
C ASN A 5 -73.20 5.94 2.67
N PHE A 6 -71.92 6.08 3.06
CA PHE A 6 -71.41 7.19 3.91
C PHE A 6 -69.88 7.11 4.17
N ALA A 7 -69.28 8.29 4.34
CA ALA A 7 -67.86 8.63 4.47
C ALA A 7 -67.31 8.50 5.90
N LEU A 8 -65.97 8.64 6.08
CA LEU A 8 -65.35 9.67 6.95
C LEU A 8 -63.81 9.70 6.87
N ALA A 9 -63.29 10.91 7.09
CA ALA A 9 -61.92 11.37 6.93
C ALA A 9 -61.01 11.09 8.14
N GLY A 10 -59.69 11.05 7.91
CA GLY A 10 -58.66 11.08 8.95
C GLY A 10 -57.53 12.04 8.58
N LYS A 11 -57.47 13.20 9.26
CA LYS A 11 -56.35 14.15 9.24
C LYS A 11 -55.26 13.66 10.20
N GLN A 12 -54.00 13.67 9.78
CA GLN A 12 -52.85 13.38 10.66
C GLN A 12 -52.17 14.68 11.08
N VAL A 13 -51.98 14.83 12.39
CA VAL A 13 -51.46 15.99 13.10
C VAL A 13 -49.96 15.80 13.36
N TRP A 14 -49.15 16.83 13.12
CA TRP A 14 -47.73 16.90 13.50
C TRP A 14 -47.58 17.34 14.97
N PRO A 15 -46.68 16.76 15.77
CA PRO A 15 -46.35 17.31 17.08
C PRO A 15 -45.25 18.39 16.97
N GLN A 16 -45.51 19.50 17.65
CA GLN A 16 -44.55 20.57 17.94
C GLN A 16 -43.70 20.22 19.17
N ALA A 17 -42.42 20.61 19.14
CA ALA A 17 -41.51 20.56 20.28
C ALA A 17 -41.58 21.89 21.09
N PRO A 18 -41.55 21.85 22.44
CA PRO A 18 -41.50 23.08 23.24
C PRO A 18 -40.06 23.49 23.59
N LEU A 19 -39.87 24.82 23.64
CA LEU A 19 -38.71 25.53 24.17
C LEU A 19 -38.88 25.80 25.69
N GLY A 20 -37.76 25.75 26.44
CA GLY A 20 -37.62 26.25 27.81
C GLY A 20 -36.26 25.87 28.44
N PRO A 21 -35.81 26.52 29.55
CA PRO A 21 -35.04 27.77 29.45
C PRO A 21 -33.63 27.78 30.11
N ILE A 22 -32.82 28.73 29.61
CA ILE A 22 -31.71 29.54 30.19
C ILE A 22 -31.09 29.14 31.55
N GLY A 23 -29.75 29.00 31.58
CA GLY A 23 -28.94 29.02 32.80
C GLY A 23 -27.43 29.25 32.59
N LYS A 24 -27.00 30.51 32.78
CA LYS A 24 -25.72 31.04 33.34
C LYS A 24 -24.37 30.36 33.02
N GLY A 25 -23.47 31.15 32.41
CA GLY A 25 -22.03 30.87 32.38
C GLY A 25 -21.23 32.05 31.84
N LEU A 26 -20.86 32.98 32.71
CA LEU A 26 -19.96 34.10 32.47
C LEU A 26 -18.52 33.56 32.45
N VAL A 27 -17.84 33.56 31.30
CA VAL A 27 -16.39 33.37 31.22
C VAL A 27 -15.79 34.57 30.51
N LEU A 28 -15.08 35.37 31.30
CA LEU A 28 -14.31 36.53 30.91
C LEU A 28 -12.97 36.01 30.33
N LEU A 29 -12.79 36.04 29.00
CA LEU A 29 -11.49 35.80 28.38
C LEU A 29 -10.90 37.14 27.97
N LEU A 30 -9.92 37.59 28.76
CA LEU A 30 -9.07 38.73 28.48
C LEU A 30 -8.15 38.37 27.29
N PHE A 31 -8.40 38.99 26.13
CA PHE A 31 -7.43 39.05 25.04
C PHE A 31 -6.35 40.07 25.41
N SER A 32 -5.14 39.60 25.71
CA SER A 32 -3.94 40.45 25.69
C SER A 32 -3.29 40.34 24.31
N ALA A 33 -3.48 41.39 23.51
CA ALA A 33 -2.68 41.65 22.34
C ALA A 33 -1.43 42.44 22.76
N ALA A 34 -0.24 41.93 22.46
CA ALA A 34 0.98 42.71 22.48
C ALA A 34 1.84 42.34 21.26
N LEU A 35 2.06 43.36 20.44
CA LEU A 35 2.84 43.40 19.22
C LEU A 35 4.34 43.55 19.53
N TRP A 36 5.16 43.30 18.48
CA TRP A 36 6.52 43.81 18.24
C TRP A 36 7.67 43.10 18.99
N GLN A 37 8.80 42.74 18.38
CA GLN A 37 9.56 43.42 17.32
C GLN A 37 10.42 42.43 16.51
N SER A 38 10.58 42.72 15.22
CA SER A 38 11.61 42.17 14.34
C SER A 38 12.99 42.67 14.76
N THR A 39 14.03 41.83 14.66
CA THR A 39 15.41 42.31 14.58
C THR A 39 16.15 41.53 13.51
N THR A 40 16.26 42.16 12.35
CA THR A 40 17.25 41.84 11.33
C THR A 40 18.60 42.37 11.82
N LEU A 41 19.62 41.53 11.90
CA LEU A 41 21.00 42.02 11.88
C LEU A 41 21.78 41.31 10.77
N LEU A 42 22.33 42.14 9.91
CA LEU A 42 23.21 41.85 8.80
C LEU A 42 24.68 41.93 9.29
N MET A 43 25.58 41.37 8.48
CA MET A 43 27.06 41.42 8.54
C MET A 43 27.69 40.32 9.41
N SER A 44 28.74 39.63 9.00
CA SER A 44 29.79 40.02 8.07
C SER A 44 30.46 38.82 7.40
N SER A 45 30.95 39.09 6.20
CA SER A 45 31.71 38.24 5.31
C SER A 45 33.00 37.72 5.93
N CYS A 46 33.29 36.43 5.77
CA CYS A 46 34.65 35.91 5.74
C CYS A 46 34.83 35.11 4.44
N THR A 47 35.39 35.79 3.45
CA THR A 47 36.01 35.19 2.27
C THR A 47 37.25 34.42 2.71
N HIS A 48 37.32 33.14 2.38
CA HIS A 48 38.59 32.45 2.21
C HIS A 48 38.69 32.00 0.75
N HIS A 49 39.61 32.68 0.06
CA HIS A 49 40.22 32.24 -1.18
C HIS A 49 40.90 30.89 -0.95
N SER A 50 40.61 29.91 -1.79
CA SER A 50 41.64 29.01 -2.33
C SER A 50 41.18 28.53 -3.69
N SER A 51 41.67 29.24 -4.70
CA SER A 51 41.71 28.80 -6.08
C SER A 51 43.02 28.04 -6.27
N ALA A 52 42.94 26.75 -6.62
CA ALA A 52 44.02 26.05 -7.30
C ALA A 52 43.41 25.21 -8.41
N THR A 53 43.60 25.69 -9.63
CA THR A 53 43.23 25.06 -10.90
C THR A 53 44.34 24.12 -11.33
N ALA A 54 43.99 22.91 -11.79
CA ALA A 54 44.67 22.06 -12.79
C ALA A 54 44.29 20.59 -12.51
N ALA A 55 44.07 19.69 -13.45
CA ALA A 55 43.95 19.71 -14.90
C ALA A 55 43.36 18.33 -15.27
N ALA A 56 42.72 18.24 -16.43
CA ALA A 56 42.22 17.00 -16.99
C ALA A 56 43.34 15.97 -17.24
N ALA A 57 43.14 14.73 -16.79
CA ALA A 57 43.79 13.54 -17.31
C ALA A 57 43.04 12.28 -16.83
N GLY A 58 42.77 11.35 -17.74
CA GLY A 58 42.53 9.94 -17.42
C GLY A 58 41.08 9.48 -17.51
N ALA A 59 40.70 9.00 -18.69
CA ALA A 59 39.75 7.89 -18.80
C ALA A 59 40.30 6.67 -18.04
N ASP A 60 39.40 5.77 -17.66
CA ASP A 60 39.65 4.46 -17.03
C ASP A 60 39.80 4.48 -15.50
N ALA A 61 38.68 4.73 -14.83
CA ALA A 61 38.37 4.12 -13.54
C ALA A 61 36.85 4.01 -13.39
N GLU A 62 36.22 3.07 -14.10
CA GLU A 62 35.02 2.46 -13.53
C GLU A 62 35.49 1.76 -12.26
N GLY A 63 35.31 2.44 -11.12
CA GLY A 63 35.37 1.77 -9.82
C GLY A 63 34.41 0.58 -9.83
N PRO A 64 34.62 -0.41 -8.94
CA PRO A 64 33.64 -1.48 -8.77
C PRO A 64 32.24 -0.87 -8.65
N PRO A 65 31.21 -1.45 -9.28
CA PRO A 65 29.86 -0.93 -9.19
C PRO A 65 29.53 -0.69 -7.71
N PRO A 66 28.83 0.43 -7.37
CA PRO A 66 28.47 0.72 -5.99
C PRO A 66 27.82 -0.51 -5.38
N PRO A 67 28.04 -0.79 -4.07
CA PRO A 67 27.50 -1.98 -3.43
C PRO A 67 26.03 -2.09 -3.80
N SER A 68 25.66 -3.20 -4.44
CA SER A 68 24.30 -3.48 -4.90
C SER A 68 23.37 -3.20 -3.74
N GLN A 69 22.61 -2.12 -3.81
CA GLN A 69 21.71 -1.73 -2.74
C GLN A 69 20.74 -2.90 -2.56
N LEU A 70 20.88 -3.62 -1.43
CA LEU A 70 20.13 -4.86 -1.20
C LEU A 70 18.62 -4.58 -1.12
N SER A 71 18.23 -3.36 -0.76
CA SER A 71 16.84 -2.92 -0.73
C SER A 71 16.66 -1.41 -0.93
N ILE A 72 15.56 -1.00 -1.56
CA ILE A 72 15.10 0.40 -1.64
C ILE A 72 13.70 0.54 -1.03
N TYR A 73 13.49 1.58 -0.22
CA TYR A 73 12.13 1.95 0.18
C TYR A 73 11.42 2.64 -0.99
N LEU A 74 10.26 2.11 -1.37
CA LEU A 74 9.36 2.69 -2.37
C LEU A 74 8.42 3.70 -1.71
N PHE A 75 7.86 3.32 -0.55
CA PHE A 75 6.97 4.13 0.27
C PHE A 75 7.27 3.89 1.75
N GLY A 76 7.23 4.95 2.57
CA GLY A 76 7.52 4.84 4.00
C GLY A 76 8.98 4.46 4.30
N GLY A 77 9.22 4.02 5.54
CA GLY A 77 10.52 3.51 5.97
C GLY A 77 11.51 4.62 6.27
N ASP A 78 12.43 4.91 5.34
CA ASP A 78 13.45 5.95 5.51
C ASP A 78 12.92 7.39 5.31
N ARG A 79 11.69 7.50 4.81
CA ARG A 79 10.98 8.76 4.61
C ARG A 79 9.49 8.59 4.88
N PRO A 80 8.76 9.67 5.26
CA PRO A 80 7.31 9.63 5.40
C PRO A 80 6.61 9.16 4.13
N TRP A 81 5.39 8.62 4.30
CA TRP A 81 4.53 8.33 3.17
C TRP A 81 4.08 9.63 2.53
N ASN A 82 4.16 9.74 1.20
CA ASN A 82 3.47 10.81 0.49
C ASN A 82 2.10 10.31 0.02
N THR A 83 1.06 10.52 0.83
CA THR A 83 -0.31 10.09 0.51
C THR A 83 -0.87 10.78 -0.73
N THR A 84 -0.35 11.94 -1.15
CA THR A 84 -0.78 12.62 -2.38
C THR A 84 -0.36 11.88 -3.65
N GLN A 85 0.56 10.90 -3.54
CA GLN A 85 0.93 10.02 -4.64
C GLN A 85 -0.07 8.88 -4.84
N PHE A 86 -1.12 8.80 -4.03
CA PHE A 86 -2.15 7.77 -4.12
C PHE A 86 -3.53 8.36 -4.40
N THR A 87 -4.35 7.60 -5.11
CA THR A 87 -5.73 7.94 -5.41
C THR A 87 -6.61 6.70 -5.38
N ALA A 88 -7.85 6.89 -4.94
CA ALA A 88 -8.86 5.84 -4.94
C ALA A 88 -9.16 5.33 -6.37
N SER A 89 -9.34 4.02 -6.48
CA SER A 89 -9.87 3.31 -7.64
C SER A 89 -10.85 2.26 -7.15
N ASP A 90 -12.00 2.69 -6.63
CA ASP A 90 -13.02 1.79 -6.11
C ASP A 90 -14.01 1.35 -7.19
N ASP A 91 -14.84 0.36 -6.86
CA ASP A 91 -15.89 -0.19 -7.74
C ASP A 91 -17.02 0.79 -8.11
N ARG A 92 -17.03 2.00 -7.55
CA ARG A 92 -18.01 3.08 -7.83
C ARG A 92 -18.09 3.45 -9.31
N VAL A 93 -16.99 3.30 -10.06
CA VAL A 93 -16.96 3.52 -11.51
C VAL A 93 -17.82 2.52 -12.31
N ARG A 94 -18.28 1.45 -11.64
CA ARG A 94 -19.17 0.42 -12.16
C ARG A 94 -20.53 0.39 -11.44
N GLY A 95 -20.82 1.39 -10.61
CA GLY A 95 -22.03 1.45 -9.79
C GLY A 95 -21.93 0.72 -8.44
N GLY A 96 -20.72 0.29 -8.04
CA GLY A 96 -20.49 -0.22 -6.68
C GLY A 96 -20.53 0.86 -5.62
N LYS A 97 -20.47 0.46 -4.35
CA LYS A 97 -20.55 1.35 -3.18
C LYS A 97 -19.34 1.27 -2.25
N SER A 98 -18.31 0.53 -2.64
CA SER A 98 -17.10 0.41 -1.84
C SER A 98 -16.32 1.73 -1.85
N GLN A 99 -15.63 2.02 -0.75
CA GLN A 99 -14.81 3.22 -0.60
C GLN A 99 -13.52 2.87 0.13
N SER A 100 -12.42 3.46 -0.32
CA SER A 100 -11.13 3.34 0.34
C SER A 100 -10.45 4.68 0.55
N TYR A 101 -9.53 4.68 1.50
CA TYR A 101 -8.74 5.81 1.93
C TYR A 101 -7.31 5.35 2.24
N LEU A 102 -6.36 6.26 2.05
CA LEU A 102 -4.99 6.12 2.51
C LEU A 102 -4.67 7.30 3.42
N THR A 103 -4.48 7.07 4.71
CA THR A 103 -4.33 8.12 5.72
C THR A 103 -3.02 7.93 6.46
N GLU A 104 -2.15 8.94 6.43
CA GLU A 104 -0.97 8.98 7.30
C GLU A 104 -1.43 9.06 8.76
N LEU A 105 -0.81 8.29 9.64
CA LEU A 105 -1.11 8.31 11.07
C LEU A 105 -0.03 9.09 11.80
N ASP A 106 -0.42 9.85 12.82
CA ASP A 106 0.54 10.54 13.67
C ASP A 106 1.41 9.56 14.47
N THR A 107 2.61 10.01 14.82
CA THR A 107 3.50 9.33 15.75
C THR A 107 3.99 10.32 16.80
N GLU A 108 3.86 9.93 18.07
CA GLU A 108 4.31 10.77 19.19
C GLU A 108 5.83 10.67 19.41
N ASP A 109 6.49 9.68 18.79
CA ASP A 109 7.92 9.42 18.97
C ASP A 109 8.76 10.24 17.96
N PRO A 110 9.57 11.19 18.44
CA PRO A 110 10.44 11.99 17.57
C PRO A 110 11.44 11.08 16.84
N GLY A 111 11.44 11.14 15.51
CA GLY A 111 12.36 10.38 14.66
C GLY A 111 11.81 9.04 14.16
N VAL A 112 10.58 8.67 14.52
CA VAL A 112 9.88 7.55 13.89
C VAL A 112 9.17 8.03 12.64
N THR A 113 9.34 7.32 11.52
CA THR A 113 8.57 7.59 10.31
C THR A 113 7.09 7.23 10.55
N PRO A 114 6.16 8.18 10.31
CA PRO A 114 4.73 7.92 10.44
C PRO A 114 4.28 6.80 9.47
N PRO A 115 3.49 5.82 9.95
CA PRO A 115 2.95 4.77 9.08
C PRO A 115 1.74 5.30 8.31
N VAL A 116 1.23 4.50 7.39
CA VAL A 116 -0.03 4.79 6.68
C VAL A 116 -1.08 3.74 6.98
N LYS A 117 -2.33 4.15 7.08
CA LYS A 117 -3.49 3.26 7.18
C LYS A 117 -4.21 3.21 5.83
N PHE A 118 -4.28 2.02 5.23
CA PHE A 118 -5.21 1.73 4.14
C PHE A 118 -6.50 1.20 4.77
N HIS A 119 -7.62 1.90 4.56
CA HIS A 119 -8.90 1.58 5.22
C HIS A 119 -10.11 2.00 4.40
N GLY A 120 -11.29 1.53 4.81
CA GLY A 120 -12.55 1.94 4.24
C GLY A 120 -13.64 0.89 4.47
N THR A 121 -14.63 0.87 3.58
CA THR A 121 -15.75 -0.07 3.63
C THR A 121 -15.89 -0.78 2.29
N LEU A 122 -15.94 -2.11 2.33
CA LEU A 122 -16.18 -2.98 1.20
C LEU A 122 -17.65 -3.36 1.14
N ASP A 123 -18.38 -2.88 0.12
CA ASP A 123 -19.75 -3.31 -0.15
C ASP A 123 -19.74 -4.41 -1.21
N ILE A 124 -20.44 -5.51 -0.92
CA ILE A 124 -20.60 -6.61 -1.87
C ILE A 124 -22.01 -6.66 -2.45
N THR A 125 -22.94 -5.87 -1.93
CA THR A 125 -24.36 -5.98 -2.31
C THR A 125 -24.67 -5.28 -3.63
N ALA A 126 -24.07 -4.11 -3.89
CA ALA A 126 -24.37 -3.30 -5.07
C ALA A 126 -24.00 -4.00 -6.39
N LEU A 127 -23.02 -4.90 -6.37
CA LEU A 127 -22.56 -5.65 -7.54
C LEU A 127 -22.77 -7.17 -7.39
N GLY A 128 -23.71 -7.61 -6.55
CA GLY A 128 -24.15 -9.01 -6.49
C GLY A 128 -23.06 -9.98 -6.01
N GLY A 129 -22.42 -9.70 -4.89
CA GLY A 129 -21.32 -10.45 -4.30
C GLY A 129 -19.94 -10.00 -4.75
N ALA A 130 -19.84 -9.22 -5.83
CA ALA A 130 -18.61 -8.54 -6.23
C ALA A 130 -18.45 -7.21 -5.48
N GLY A 131 -17.21 -6.82 -5.22
CA GLY A 131 -16.87 -5.52 -4.66
C GLY A 131 -15.37 -5.36 -4.57
N PHE A 132 -14.88 -4.13 -4.72
CA PHE A 132 -13.49 -3.80 -4.41
C PHE A 132 -13.31 -2.33 -4.06
N ALA A 133 -12.42 -2.09 -3.10
CA ALA A 133 -11.94 -0.78 -2.69
C ALA A 133 -10.42 -0.78 -2.82
N SER A 134 -9.83 0.20 -3.51
CA SER A 134 -8.38 0.21 -3.72
C SER A 134 -7.77 1.60 -3.78
N GLN A 135 -6.54 1.69 -3.29
CA GLN A 135 -5.67 2.86 -3.44
C GLN A 135 -4.54 2.46 -4.38
N ARG A 136 -4.28 3.27 -5.40
CA ARG A 136 -3.21 3.05 -6.38
C ARG A 136 -2.38 4.32 -6.50
N THR A 137 -1.14 4.20 -6.96
CA THR A 137 -0.34 5.36 -7.33
C THR A 137 -1.04 6.21 -8.42
N VAL A 138 -0.85 7.53 -8.38
CA VAL A 138 -1.39 8.49 -9.36
C VAL A 138 -0.90 8.22 -10.79
N ASP A 139 -1.62 8.74 -11.79
CA ASP A 139 -1.38 8.44 -13.21
C ASP A 139 -0.01 8.94 -13.71
N ASP A 140 0.52 10.01 -13.12
CA ASP A 140 1.83 10.62 -13.40
C ASP A 140 2.93 10.12 -12.47
N PHE A 141 2.67 9.05 -11.70
CA PHE A 141 3.69 8.44 -10.86
C PHE A 141 4.88 7.97 -11.71
N PRO A 142 6.13 8.30 -11.32
CA PRO A 142 7.31 7.92 -12.09
C PRO A 142 7.41 6.41 -12.27
N SER A 143 7.84 5.99 -13.46
CA SER A 143 8.18 4.59 -13.72
C SER A 143 9.31 4.14 -12.78
N LEU A 144 9.16 2.96 -12.19
CA LEU A 144 10.17 2.33 -11.35
C LEU A 144 10.90 1.25 -12.13
N ASP A 145 12.23 1.24 -12.03
CA ASP A 145 13.06 0.10 -12.41
C ASP A 145 13.32 -0.75 -11.17
N LEU A 146 12.63 -1.87 -11.08
CA LEU A 146 12.75 -2.88 -10.02
C LEU A 146 13.48 -4.14 -10.52
N SER A 147 14.08 -4.11 -11.71
CA SER A 147 14.71 -5.30 -12.32
C SER A 147 15.95 -5.80 -11.57
N HIS A 148 16.48 -4.98 -10.66
CA HIS A 148 17.59 -5.31 -9.77
C HIS A 148 17.15 -5.94 -8.44
N TYR A 149 15.85 -6.18 -8.22
CA TYR A 149 15.30 -6.76 -6.99
C TYR A 149 14.50 -8.04 -7.28
N GLU A 150 14.30 -8.87 -6.27
CA GLU A 150 13.59 -10.15 -6.41
C GLU A 150 12.19 -10.13 -5.80
N SER A 151 11.91 -9.19 -4.90
CA SER A 151 10.66 -9.14 -4.15
C SER A 151 10.21 -7.73 -3.78
N ILE A 152 8.91 -7.60 -3.52
CA ILE A 152 8.33 -6.51 -2.72
C ILE A 152 8.19 -7.02 -1.28
N VAL A 153 8.54 -6.17 -0.33
CA VAL A 153 8.40 -6.44 1.10
C VAL A 153 7.52 -5.37 1.74
N LEU A 154 6.47 -5.82 2.44
CA LEU A 154 5.57 -4.96 3.20
C LEU A 154 5.89 -5.07 4.69
N GLY A 155 6.17 -3.93 5.33
CA GLY A 155 6.18 -3.83 6.79
C GLY A 155 4.77 -3.56 7.28
N VAL A 156 4.08 -4.57 7.82
CA VAL A 156 2.72 -4.43 8.36
C VAL A 156 2.80 -4.20 9.87
N ARG A 157 2.25 -3.08 10.34
CA ARG A 157 2.20 -2.75 11.77
C ARG A 157 0.96 -3.30 12.45
N HIS A 158 -0.20 -3.13 11.81
CA HIS A 158 -1.47 -3.63 12.29
C HIS A 158 -2.32 -4.15 11.13
N SER A 159 -3.14 -5.16 11.39
CA SER A 159 -4.10 -5.70 10.43
C SER A 159 -5.33 -6.20 11.17
N ASP A 160 -6.48 -6.06 10.52
CA ASP A 160 -7.77 -6.65 10.87
C ASP A 160 -7.89 -8.15 10.52
N GLY A 161 -6.88 -8.74 9.89
CA GLY A 161 -6.89 -10.16 9.48
C GLY A 161 -7.66 -10.43 8.18
N ASN A 162 -8.12 -9.39 7.48
CA ASN A 162 -8.72 -9.54 6.16
C ASN A 162 -7.69 -9.96 5.10
N LYS A 163 -8.18 -10.49 3.97
CA LYS A 163 -7.35 -10.81 2.80
C LYS A 163 -7.21 -9.57 1.93
N TYR A 164 -5.97 -9.17 1.65
CA TYR A 164 -5.62 -8.02 0.82
C TYR A 164 -4.92 -8.47 -0.46
N THR A 165 -4.92 -7.60 -1.47
CA THR A 165 -4.20 -7.82 -2.72
C THR A 165 -3.22 -6.66 -2.95
N VAL A 166 -1.97 -6.98 -3.27
CA VAL A 166 -1.06 -6.03 -3.92
C VAL A 166 -1.17 -6.23 -5.43
N THR A 167 -1.29 -5.13 -6.17
CA THR A 167 -1.31 -5.15 -7.63
C THR A 167 -0.17 -4.32 -8.21
N ILE A 168 0.53 -4.87 -9.20
CA ILE A 168 1.52 -4.18 -10.04
C ILE A 168 0.98 -4.04 -11.46
N LYS A 169 1.28 -2.92 -12.11
CA LYS A 169 1.19 -2.78 -13.57
C LYS A 169 2.49 -2.23 -14.14
N ASP A 170 2.95 -2.86 -15.21
CA ASP A 170 4.03 -2.46 -16.10
C ASP A 170 3.51 -1.71 -17.35
N GLU A 171 2.21 -1.75 -17.59
CA GLU A 171 1.55 -1.02 -18.67
C GLU A 171 0.32 -0.22 -18.16
N VAL A 172 0.29 1.07 -18.49
CA VAL A 172 -0.88 1.93 -18.33
C VAL A 172 -1.14 2.61 -19.68
N LEU A 173 -2.28 2.31 -20.27
CA LEU A 173 -2.71 2.89 -21.54
C LEU A 173 -3.33 4.29 -21.32
N PRO A 174 -3.29 5.17 -22.34
CA PRO A 174 -3.99 6.45 -22.29
C PRO A 174 -5.46 6.28 -21.94
N LYS A 175 -6.04 7.27 -21.25
CA LYS A 175 -7.48 7.29 -21.00
C LYS A 175 -8.23 7.30 -22.32
N ARG A 176 -9.41 6.66 -22.31
CA ARG A 176 -10.35 6.72 -23.43
C ARG A 176 -10.84 8.15 -23.65
N PRO A 177 -11.44 8.46 -24.81
CA PRO A 177 -12.07 9.76 -25.05
C PRO A 177 -13.15 10.14 -24.02
N ASP A 178 -13.80 9.16 -23.40
CA ASP A 178 -14.79 9.36 -22.33
C ASP A 178 -14.16 9.56 -20.93
N GLY A 179 -12.83 9.66 -20.85
CA GLY A 179 -12.06 9.83 -19.62
C GLY A 179 -11.85 8.55 -18.81
N ARG A 180 -12.41 7.40 -19.23
CA ARG A 180 -12.27 6.14 -18.49
C ARG A 180 -10.90 5.50 -18.73
N GLU A 181 -10.38 4.86 -17.69
CA GLU A 181 -9.19 4.02 -17.81
C GLU A 181 -9.45 2.81 -18.72
N GLN A 182 -8.44 2.46 -19.51
CA GLN A 182 -8.42 1.22 -20.27
C GLN A 182 -7.92 0.07 -19.39
N SER A 183 -8.40 -1.14 -19.68
CA SER A 183 -7.91 -2.33 -18.99
C SER A 183 -6.58 -2.78 -19.60
N THR A 184 -5.62 -3.05 -18.73
CA THR A 184 -4.33 -3.69 -19.03
C THR A 184 -4.17 -4.92 -18.12
N ILE A 185 -3.09 -5.67 -18.27
CA ILE A 185 -2.75 -6.74 -17.33
C ILE A 185 -2.53 -6.15 -15.93
N SER A 186 -3.07 -6.83 -14.93
CA SER A 186 -2.80 -6.59 -13.51
C SER A 186 -2.04 -7.79 -12.97
N TRP A 187 -0.89 -7.55 -12.35
CA TRP A 187 -0.15 -8.59 -11.65
C TRP A 187 -0.57 -8.55 -10.19
N GLU A 188 -1.29 -9.59 -9.74
CA GLU A 188 -1.94 -9.61 -8.43
C GLU A 188 -1.27 -10.63 -7.49
N TYR A 189 -1.12 -10.25 -6.22
CA TYR A 189 -0.71 -11.16 -5.15
C TYR A 189 -1.62 -10.97 -3.94
N ASP A 190 -2.32 -12.03 -3.55
CA ASP A 190 -3.20 -12.05 -2.40
C ASP A 190 -2.44 -12.48 -1.13
N PHE A 191 -2.69 -11.80 -0.01
CA PHE A 191 -2.06 -12.08 1.27
C PHE A 191 -3.00 -11.79 2.44
N THR A 192 -2.80 -12.50 3.55
CA THR A 192 -3.56 -12.30 4.79
C THR A 192 -2.56 -12.08 5.93
N PRO A 193 -2.32 -10.82 6.35
CA PRO A 193 -1.46 -10.55 7.49
C PRO A 193 -2.08 -11.14 8.77
N ARG A 194 -1.22 -11.45 9.75
CA ARG A 194 -1.72 -11.90 11.05
C ARG A 194 -2.43 -10.75 11.77
N ALA A 195 -3.65 -10.99 12.22
CA ALA A 195 -4.44 -10.00 12.93
C ALA A 195 -3.73 -9.52 14.20
N SER A 196 -3.82 -8.21 14.47
CA SER A 196 -3.31 -7.56 15.70
C SER A 196 -1.82 -7.74 16.01
N MET A 197 -1.00 -8.22 15.06
CA MET A 197 0.44 -8.37 15.21
C MET A 197 1.18 -7.64 14.10
N SER A 198 2.30 -7.02 14.44
CA SER A 198 3.25 -6.57 13.43
C SER A 198 3.84 -7.78 12.70
N SER A 199 4.01 -7.66 11.39
CA SER A 199 4.54 -8.72 10.55
C SER A 199 5.18 -8.18 9.29
N THR A 200 6.02 -9.00 8.67
CA THR A 200 6.62 -8.69 7.37
C THR A 200 6.05 -9.64 6.33
N VAL A 201 5.55 -9.08 5.22
CA VAL A 201 5.03 -9.86 4.09
C VAL A 201 6.04 -9.79 2.96
N TYR A 202 6.65 -10.92 2.63
CA TYR A 202 7.57 -11.05 1.50
C TYR A 202 6.82 -11.54 0.26
N ILE A 203 6.93 -10.80 -0.83
CA ILE A 203 6.20 -11.03 -2.08
C ILE A 203 7.19 -11.14 -3.23
N PRO A 204 7.64 -12.36 -3.57
CA PRO A 204 8.50 -12.57 -4.74
C PRO A 204 7.81 -12.12 -6.04
N PHE A 205 8.54 -11.48 -6.95
CA PHE A 205 7.95 -11.02 -8.22
C PHE A 205 7.34 -12.16 -9.05
N ASN A 206 7.94 -13.36 -8.98
CA ASN A 206 7.44 -14.55 -9.67
C ASN A 206 6.16 -15.15 -9.04
N ALA A 207 5.75 -14.68 -7.85
CA ALA A 207 4.55 -15.14 -7.17
C ALA A 207 3.29 -14.40 -7.65
N PHE A 208 3.44 -13.20 -8.23
CA PHE A 208 2.34 -12.45 -8.81
C PHE A 208 1.66 -13.24 -9.94
N LYS A 209 0.33 -13.17 -9.98
CA LYS A 209 -0.50 -13.82 -10.97
C LYS A 209 -1.07 -12.79 -11.94
N PRO A 210 -0.86 -12.95 -13.25
CA PRO A 210 -1.43 -12.03 -14.23
C PRO A 210 -2.95 -12.22 -14.31
N THR A 211 -3.68 -11.12 -14.29
CA THR A 211 -5.12 -11.08 -14.50
C THR A 211 -5.48 -10.02 -15.54
N TYR A 212 -6.59 -10.24 -16.25
CA TYR A 212 -7.22 -9.23 -17.09
C TYR A 212 -8.67 -9.06 -16.65
N ARG A 213 -9.00 -7.88 -16.12
CA ARG A 213 -10.32 -7.55 -15.57
C ARG A 213 -10.78 -8.56 -14.50
N GLY A 214 -9.86 -8.96 -13.62
CA GLY A 214 -10.10 -9.88 -12.50
C GLY A 214 -10.20 -11.35 -12.90
N ARG A 215 -9.88 -11.71 -14.14
CA ARG A 215 -9.81 -13.11 -14.61
C ARG A 215 -8.35 -13.51 -14.83
N PRO A 216 -7.94 -14.73 -14.43
CA PRO A 216 -6.59 -15.22 -14.69
C PRO A 216 -6.20 -15.12 -16.17
N LYS A 217 -4.98 -14.68 -16.45
CA LYS A 217 -4.41 -14.54 -17.80
C LYS A 217 -3.01 -15.18 -17.84
N PRO A 218 -2.90 -16.51 -17.69
CA PRO A 218 -1.62 -17.20 -17.50
C PRO A 218 -0.68 -17.15 -18.73
N ASP A 219 -1.21 -16.76 -19.88
CA ASP A 219 -0.52 -16.58 -21.15
C ASP A 219 -0.12 -15.11 -21.42
N ALA A 220 -0.13 -14.25 -20.39
CA ALA A 220 0.42 -12.90 -20.49
C ALA A 220 1.95 -12.93 -20.69
N ASP A 221 2.47 -11.93 -21.39
CA ASP A 221 3.92 -11.68 -21.41
C ASP A 221 4.43 -11.46 -19.98
N PRO A 222 5.70 -11.80 -19.66
CA PRO A 222 6.23 -11.64 -18.31
C PRO A 222 6.21 -10.20 -17.80
N LEU A 223 6.02 -10.02 -16.48
CA LEU A 223 6.06 -8.72 -15.81
C LEU A 223 7.37 -7.97 -16.13
N ASP A 224 7.28 -6.81 -16.77
CA ASP A 224 8.45 -5.97 -17.05
C ASP A 224 8.83 -5.14 -15.82
N LEU A 225 9.76 -5.68 -15.02
CA LEU A 225 10.28 -5.03 -13.82
C LEU A 225 11.06 -3.74 -14.11
N LYS A 226 11.51 -3.48 -15.34
CA LYS A 226 12.19 -2.22 -15.69
C LYS A 226 11.22 -1.05 -15.83
N ASN A 227 9.94 -1.34 -16.00
CA ASN A 227 8.91 -0.38 -16.37
C ASN A 227 7.68 -0.45 -15.47
N VAL A 228 7.85 -0.70 -14.17
CA VAL A 228 6.70 -0.71 -13.24
C VAL A 228 6.08 0.69 -13.17
N LYS A 229 4.85 0.83 -13.66
CA LYS A 229 4.13 2.11 -13.76
C LYS A 229 3.17 2.35 -12.61
N ARG A 230 2.70 1.30 -11.94
CA ARG A 230 1.66 1.43 -10.92
C ARG A 230 1.74 0.35 -9.85
N ILE A 231 1.54 0.75 -8.61
CA ILE A 231 1.38 -0.13 -7.45
C ILE A 231 0.04 0.19 -6.77
N SER A 232 -0.67 -0.83 -6.31
CA SER A 232 -1.97 -0.66 -5.63
C SER A 232 -2.14 -1.63 -4.47
N PHE A 233 -2.83 -1.15 -3.42
CA PHE A 233 -3.38 -1.95 -2.33
C PHE A 233 -4.89 -2.06 -2.51
N MET A 234 -5.42 -3.27 -2.40
CA MET A 234 -6.83 -3.54 -2.65
C MET A 234 -7.41 -4.45 -1.58
N MET A 235 -8.62 -4.09 -1.15
CA MET A 235 -9.55 -4.95 -0.45
C MET A 235 -10.63 -5.36 -1.46
N ARG A 236 -10.85 -6.65 -1.66
CA ARG A 236 -11.84 -7.18 -2.62
C ARG A 236 -12.71 -8.24 -1.96
N SER A 237 -13.92 -8.45 -2.47
CA SER A 237 -14.85 -9.39 -1.84
C SER A 237 -14.52 -10.87 -2.00
N PHE A 238 -13.65 -11.19 -2.96
CA PHE A 238 -13.45 -12.57 -3.43
C PHE A 238 -14.79 -13.28 -3.72
N PHE A 239 -15.76 -12.54 -4.28
CA PHE A 239 -17.11 -13.04 -4.58
C PHE A 239 -17.90 -13.49 -3.35
N GLY A 240 -17.77 -12.75 -2.24
CA GLY A 240 -18.58 -12.91 -1.03
C GLY A 240 -17.86 -13.59 0.13
N GLU A 241 -16.54 -13.81 0.04
CA GLU A 241 -15.75 -14.32 1.16
C GLU A 241 -15.55 -13.26 2.26
N GLN A 242 -15.58 -11.96 1.91
CA GLN A 242 -15.38 -10.86 2.86
C GLN A 242 -16.11 -9.58 2.44
N GLU A 243 -16.55 -8.81 3.42
CA GLU A 243 -17.26 -7.53 3.29
C GLU A 243 -17.08 -6.67 4.55
N GLY A 244 -17.58 -5.43 4.53
CA GLY A 244 -17.61 -4.55 5.68
C GLY A 244 -16.39 -3.66 5.82
N ASP A 245 -16.20 -3.10 7.01
CA ASP A 245 -15.08 -2.20 7.30
C ASP A 245 -13.75 -2.96 7.32
N PHE A 246 -12.73 -2.37 6.73
CA PHE A 246 -11.39 -2.95 6.68
C PHE A 246 -10.32 -1.93 7.05
N SER A 247 -9.22 -2.41 7.61
CA SER A 247 -8.00 -1.62 7.74
C SER A 247 -6.73 -2.44 7.92
N ILE A 248 -5.67 -1.95 7.28
CA ILE A 248 -4.28 -2.40 7.47
C ILE A 248 -3.37 -1.17 7.61
N THR A 249 -2.46 -1.21 8.56
CA THR A 249 -1.45 -0.18 8.79
C THR A 249 -0.10 -0.68 8.27
N LEU A 250 0.51 0.09 7.38
CA LEU A 250 1.78 -0.21 6.73
C LEU A 250 2.84 0.81 7.17
N ASP A 251 4.00 0.29 7.56
CA ASP A 251 5.17 1.11 7.88
C ASP A 251 5.91 1.49 6.62
N HIS A 252 6.06 0.53 5.72
CA HIS A 252 6.78 0.72 4.49
C HIS A 252 6.45 -0.33 3.45
N VAL A 253 6.82 0.00 2.22
CA VAL A 253 6.90 -0.89 1.07
C VAL A 253 8.30 -0.73 0.53
N ARG A 254 9.05 -1.83 0.41
CA ARG A 254 10.40 -1.80 -0.17
C ARG A 254 10.55 -2.86 -1.24
N ALA A 255 11.45 -2.64 -2.19
CA ALA A 255 11.96 -3.68 -3.05
C ALA A 255 13.26 -4.22 -2.46
N GLU A 256 13.47 -5.53 -2.52
CA GLU A 256 14.61 -6.19 -1.86
C GLU A 256 15.09 -7.39 -2.69
N ASN A 257 16.41 -7.56 -2.76
CA ASN A 257 17.04 -8.81 -3.16
C ASN A 257 16.99 -9.76 -1.98
N MET A 258 16.49 -10.99 -2.19
CA MET A 258 16.55 -12.00 -1.14
C MET A 258 18.01 -12.44 -1.02
N GLU A 259 18.82 -11.66 -0.30
CA GLU A 259 20.12 -12.12 0.11
C GLU A 259 19.87 -13.42 0.87
N ARG A 260 20.46 -14.52 0.39
CA ARG A 260 20.32 -15.83 1.03
C ARG A 260 20.81 -15.65 2.46
N HIS A 261 19.90 -15.53 3.43
CA HIS A 261 20.16 -15.76 4.84
C HIS A 261 20.42 -17.26 5.09
N LEU A 262 21.35 -17.84 4.32
CA LEU A 262 21.89 -19.18 4.42
C LEU A 262 23.42 -19.09 4.38
N THR A 263 24.03 -18.23 5.21
CA THR A 263 25.44 -18.35 5.65
C THR A 263 25.71 -17.39 6.81
N GLN A 264 25.15 -17.69 7.98
CA GLN A 264 25.85 -17.43 9.25
C GLN A 264 25.80 -18.70 10.08
N GLY A 265 26.71 -19.59 9.70
CA GLY A 265 27.02 -20.87 10.34
C GLY A 265 28.34 -21.31 9.72
N GLY A 266 29.43 -20.62 10.08
CA GLY A 266 30.77 -21.07 9.73
C GLY A 266 31.02 -22.46 10.33
N PRO A 267 31.92 -23.26 9.75
CA PRO A 267 32.12 -24.64 10.18
C PRO A 267 32.84 -24.63 11.55
N GLU A 268 32.09 -24.82 12.63
CA GLU A 268 32.66 -25.50 13.78
C GLU A 268 32.98 -26.93 13.34
N GLY A 269 34.27 -27.28 13.38
CA GLY A 269 34.74 -28.61 13.03
C GLY A 269 34.03 -29.68 13.86
N PRO A 270 33.84 -30.89 13.29
CA PRO A 270 33.04 -31.92 13.94
C PRO A 270 33.73 -32.39 15.24
N PRO A 271 33.02 -32.50 16.38
CA PRO A 271 33.51 -33.29 17.49
C PRO A 271 33.55 -34.76 17.05
N SER A 272 34.66 -35.39 17.38
CA SER A 272 35.02 -36.75 17.03
C SER A 272 34.01 -37.81 17.48
N SER A 273 33.78 -38.75 16.57
CA SER A 273 33.54 -40.18 16.78
C SER A 273 32.14 -40.68 17.18
N ASN A 274 31.70 -41.62 16.33
CA ASN A 274 30.84 -42.79 16.59
C ASN A 274 29.35 -42.54 16.81
N VAL A 275 28.54 -42.83 15.78
CA VAL A 275 27.65 -44.01 15.71
C VAL A 275 27.08 -44.10 14.27
N ALA A 276 26.96 -45.34 13.79
CA ALA A 276 26.70 -45.75 12.43
C ALA A 276 25.26 -45.49 11.92
N ASP A 277 25.18 -45.33 10.58
CA ASP A 277 24.13 -45.77 9.65
C ASP A 277 22.64 -45.56 10.01
N ASN A 278 21.97 -44.69 9.24
CA ASN A 278 21.08 -45.10 8.14
C ASN A 278 20.23 -43.92 7.61
N GLY A 279 20.32 -43.65 6.31
CA GLY A 279 19.19 -43.10 5.53
C GLY A 279 19.26 -41.64 5.08
N LEU A 280 20.13 -41.32 4.13
CA LEU A 280 20.05 -40.08 3.32
C LEU A 280 20.04 -40.42 1.82
N LEU A 281 19.00 -41.14 1.39
CA LEU A 281 18.62 -41.31 -0.02
C LEU A 281 17.09 -41.42 -0.15
N SER A 282 16.37 -40.34 0.17
CA SER A 282 15.09 -40.00 -0.46
C SER A 282 14.85 -38.54 -0.11
N TRP A 283 14.90 -37.61 -1.07
CA TRP A 283 13.73 -36.79 -1.39
C TRP A 283 13.85 -36.05 -2.74
N LEU A 284 14.81 -36.38 -3.61
CA LEU A 284 14.96 -35.79 -4.96
C LEU A 284 14.53 -36.71 -6.12
N ALA A 285 13.63 -37.66 -5.88
CA ALA A 285 13.04 -38.46 -6.96
C ALA A 285 11.56 -38.72 -6.69
N ARG A 286 10.69 -37.72 -6.97
CA ARG A 286 9.22 -37.89 -7.12
C ARG A 286 8.53 -36.62 -7.63
N LEU A 287 8.95 -36.11 -8.79
CA LEU A 287 8.14 -35.15 -9.57
C LEU A 287 8.39 -35.27 -11.08
N VAL A 288 8.36 -36.50 -11.58
CA VAL A 288 8.00 -36.83 -12.96
C VAL A 288 7.18 -38.12 -12.90
N ALA A 289 6.02 -38.12 -13.58
CA ALA A 289 5.06 -39.21 -13.79
C ALA A 289 3.78 -39.20 -12.94
N TRP A 290 2.81 -38.37 -13.36
CA TRP A 290 1.42 -38.81 -13.40
C TRP A 290 0.73 -38.30 -14.67
N ARG A 291 0.87 -39.10 -15.74
CA ARG A 291 0.00 -39.17 -16.91
C ARG A 291 -0.08 -40.65 -17.28
N SER A 292 -1.11 -41.33 -16.78
CA SER A 292 -1.74 -42.56 -17.32
C SER A 292 -2.97 -42.82 -16.46
#